data_AF-A0A931V2M8-F1
#
_entry.id   AF-A0A931V2M8-F1
#
_cell.length_a   1.000
_cell.length_b   1.000
_cell.length_c   1.000
_cell.angle_alpha   90.00
_cell.angle_beta   90.00
_cell.angle_gamma   90.00
#
_symmetry.space_group_name_H-M   'P 1'
#
loop_
_entity.id
_entity.type
_entity.pdbx_description
1 polymer ?
#
loop_
_entity_poly.entity_id
_entity_poly.type
_entity_poly.pdbx_seq_one_letter_code
_entity_poly.pdbx_strand_id
1 'polypeptide(L)'
;MRPLTANLSELDKRPYFLWDEDTTIAELRAALAGPDVELRRRLLGKVLREARDIDVWSFVTPEEVAAELPHIERRLGRRAAFWRFLIDGWREDGLLAG
;
A
#
# COMPACT_ATOMS: atom_id res chain seq x y z
N MET A 1 -21.70 -7.12 0.77
CA MET A 1 -20.44 -6.38 0.69
C MET A 1 -20.61 -5.04 1.37
N ARG A 2 -19.61 -4.62 2.17
CA ARG A 2 -19.60 -3.31 2.82
C ARG A 2 -19.50 -2.17 1.78
N PRO A 3 -19.93 -0.93 2.10
CA PRO A 3 -19.88 0.19 1.16
C PRO A 3 -18.43 0.65 0.91
N LEU A 4 -18.18 1.17 -0.29
CA LEU A 4 -16.91 1.83 -0.63
C LEU A 4 -16.90 3.28 -0.13
N THR A 5 -15.71 3.79 0.20
CA THR A 5 -15.51 5.20 0.56
C THR A 5 -14.17 5.73 0.07
N ALA A 6 -14.15 7.02 -0.25
CA ALA A 6 -12.92 7.79 -0.45
C ALA A 6 -12.41 8.43 0.85
N ASN A 7 -13.25 8.49 1.90
CA ASN A 7 -12.84 8.98 3.20
C ASN A 7 -12.19 7.85 4.02
N LEU A 8 -10.86 7.80 4.03
CA LEU A 8 -10.07 6.74 4.66
C LEU A 8 -10.11 6.74 6.20
N SER A 9 -10.81 7.68 6.83
CA SER A 9 -11.09 7.65 8.27
C SER A 9 -12.34 6.83 8.63
N GLU A 10 -13.18 6.44 7.66
CA GLU A 10 -14.38 5.62 7.91
C GLU A 10 -14.00 4.14 7.99
N LEU A 11 -13.47 3.74 9.13
CA LEU A 11 -12.78 2.46 9.34
C LEU A 11 -13.64 1.21 9.07
N ASP A 12 -14.95 1.32 9.16
CA ASP A 12 -15.95 0.26 8.93
C ASP A 12 -16.36 0.10 7.46
N LYS A 13 -15.86 0.99 6.59
CA LYS A 13 -16.09 0.96 5.14
C LYS A 13 -14.89 0.40 4.40
N ARG A 14 -15.11 0.00 3.15
CA ARG A 14 -14.05 -0.47 2.25
C ARG A 14 -13.39 0.73 1.57
N PRO A 15 -12.07 0.75 1.40
CA PRO A 15 -11.44 1.81 0.63
C PRO A 15 -11.88 1.69 -0.84
N TYR A 16 -12.07 2.83 -1.52
CA TYR A 16 -12.60 2.90 -2.89
C TYR A 16 -11.87 2.01 -3.91
N PHE A 17 -10.60 1.70 -3.68
CA PHE A 17 -9.76 0.90 -4.56
C PHE A 17 -9.85 -0.62 -4.30
N LEU A 18 -10.46 -1.07 -3.20
CA LEU A 18 -10.74 -2.49 -2.92
C LEU A 18 -12.15 -2.88 -3.34
N TRP A 19 -12.53 -2.65 -4.59
CA TRP A 19 -13.89 -2.91 -5.11
C TRP A 19 -14.21 -4.41 -5.28
N ASP A 20 -13.21 -5.26 -5.37
CA ASP A 20 -13.28 -6.72 -5.56
C ASP A 20 -13.14 -7.53 -4.25
N GLU A 21 -12.66 -6.93 -3.16
CA GLU A 21 -12.51 -7.59 -1.84
C GLU A 21 -13.46 -6.96 -0.82
N ASP A 22 -14.25 -7.76 -0.11
CA ASP A 22 -15.04 -7.29 1.04
C ASP A 22 -14.12 -7.17 2.26
N THR A 23 -13.27 -6.14 2.29
CA THR A 23 -12.31 -5.83 3.37
C THR A 23 -12.37 -4.36 3.73
N THR A 24 -12.63 -4.06 4.99
CA THR A 24 -12.68 -2.68 5.51
C THR A 24 -11.31 -2.04 5.61
N ILE A 25 -11.29 -0.72 5.77
CA ILE A 25 -10.06 0.03 6.07
C ILE A 25 -9.42 -0.49 7.38
N ALA A 26 -10.22 -0.76 8.42
CA ALA A 26 -9.70 -1.34 9.67
C ALA A 26 -9.01 -2.69 9.44
N GLU A 27 -9.68 -3.60 8.74
CA GLU A 27 -9.13 -4.93 8.45
C GLU A 27 -7.91 -4.87 7.54
N LEU A 28 -7.90 -3.99 6.54
CA LEU A 28 -6.75 -3.79 5.66
C LEU A 28 -5.53 -3.31 6.46
N ARG A 29 -5.71 -2.33 7.35
CA ARG A 29 -4.64 -1.85 8.25
C ARG A 29 -4.13 -2.97 9.14
N ALA A 30 -5.04 -3.73 9.75
CA ALA A 30 -4.67 -4.85 10.62
C ALA A 30 -3.90 -5.94 9.85
N ALA A 31 -4.30 -6.26 8.63
CA ALA A 31 -3.62 -7.24 7.79
C ALA A 31 -2.24 -6.76 7.34
N LEU A 32 -2.08 -5.47 7.04
CA LEU A 32 -0.78 -4.87 6.70
C LEU A 32 0.17 -4.83 7.90
N ALA A 33 -0.34 -4.64 9.12
CA ALA A 33 0.44 -4.73 10.36
C ALA A 33 0.63 -6.18 10.86
N GLY A 34 0.04 -7.16 10.19
CA GLY A 34 -0.01 -8.55 10.61
C GLY A 34 1.29 -9.34 10.36
N PRO A 35 1.45 -10.50 11.00
CA PRO A 35 2.63 -11.35 10.86
C PRO A 35 2.67 -12.16 9.56
N ASP A 36 1.54 -12.32 8.85
CA ASP A 36 1.48 -13.06 7.58
C ASP A 36 2.13 -12.25 6.45
N VAL A 37 3.38 -12.59 6.15
CA VAL A 37 4.22 -11.90 5.16
C VAL A 37 3.62 -11.97 3.75
N GLU A 38 3.05 -13.11 3.34
CA GLU A 38 2.52 -13.25 1.99
C GLU A 38 1.22 -12.48 1.82
N LEU A 39 0.34 -12.51 2.83
CA LEU A 39 -0.86 -11.67 2.84
C LEU A 39 -0.49 -10.19 2.82
N ARG A 40 0.47 -9.76 3.67
CA ARG A 40 0.93 -8.37 3.74
C ARG A 40 1.49 -7.91 2.40
N ARG A 41 2.37 -8.69 1.77
CA ARG A 41 2.95 -8.36 0.45
C ARG A 41 1.91 -8.32 -0.67
N ARG A 42 0.93 -9.24 -0.65
CA ARG A 42 -0.20 -9.22 -1.59
C ARG A 42 -1.01 -7.93 -1.46
N LEU A 43 -1.36 -7.55 -0.23
CA LEU A 43 -2.17 -6.37 0.04
C LEU A 43 -1.39 -5.08 -0.21
N LEU A 44 -0.14 -4.99 0.22
CA LEU A 44 0.72 -3.83 -0.05
C LEU A 44 0.89 -3.61 -1.56
N GLY A 45 1.16 -4.67 -2.32
CA GLY A 45 1.24 -4.57 -3.79
C GLY A 45 -0.07 -4.08 -4.42
N LYS A 46 -1.23 -4.41 -3.82
CA LYS A 46 -2.52 -3.92 -4.27
C LYS A 46 -2.74 -2.44 -3.91
N VAL A 47 -2.40 -2.03 -2.69
CA VAL A 47 -2.45 -0.63 -2.25
C VAL A 47 -1.62 0.25 -3.19
N LEU A 48 -0.36 -0.13 -3.44
CA LEU A 48 0.56 0.62 -4.32
C LEU A 48 0.10 0.67 -5.80
N ARG A 49 -0.67 -0.32 -6.24
CA ARG A 49 -1.14 -0.39 -7.63
C ARG A 49 -2.44 0.39 -7.86
N GLU A 50 -3.36 0.38 -6.90
CA GLU A 50 -4.73 0.83 -7.10
C GLU A 50 -5.10 2.13 -6.36
N ALA A 51 -4.43 2.43 -5.24
CA ALA A 51 -4.69 3.67 -4.51
C ALA A 51 -4.03 4.88 -5.19
N ARG A 52 -4.62 6.07 -4.99
CA ARG A 52 -3.94 7.33 -5.30
C ARG A 52 -2.66 7.44 -4.48
N ASP A 53 -1.63 8.04 -5.07
CA ASP A 53 -0.29 8.10 -4.50
C ASP A 53 -0.26 8.65 -3.08
N ILE A 54 -1.05 9.70 -2.80
CA ILE A 54 -1.14 10.31 -1.47
C ILE A 54 -1.89 9.43 -0.45
N ASP A 55 -2.82 8.60 -0.91
CA ASP A 55 -3.67 7.78 -0.06
C ASP A 55 -2.93 6.53 0.44
N VAL A 56 -1.87 6.11 -0.26
CA VAL A 56 -1.00 4.99 0.14
C VAL A 56 -0.47 5.20 1.55
N TRP A 57 -0.08 6.42 1.90
CA TRP A 57 0.48 6.77 3.20
C TRP A 57 -0.53 6.72 4.35
N SER A 58 -1.82 6.53 4.02
CA SER A 58 -2.80 6.17 5.05
C SER A 58 -2.58 4.76 5.58
N PHE A 59 -1.93 3.86 4.84
CA PHE A 59 -1.85 2.43 5.15
C PHE A 59 -0.46 1.94 5.52
N VAL A 60 0.59 2.58 5.00
CA VAL A 60 1.98 2.17 5.13
C VAL A 60 2.90 3.39 5.19
N THR A 61 4.13 3.20 5.66
CA THR A 61 5.15 4.26 5.66
C THR A 61 6.08 4.18 4.45
N PRO A 62 6.77 5.28 4.08
CA PRO A 62 7.85 5.27 3.11
C PRO A 62 8.90 4.18 3.35
N GLU A 63 9.30 3.96 4.60
CA GLU A 63 10.31 2.97 4.99
C GLU A 63 9.81 1.54 4.77
N GLU A 64 8.56 1.25 5.13
CA GLU A 64 7.94 -0.05 4.88
C GLU A 64 7.85 -0.35 3.38
N VAL A 65 7.47 0.65 2.58
CA VAL A 65 7.45 0.52 1.12
C VAL A 65 8.86 0.28 0.60
N ALA A 66 9.85 1.06 1.03
CA ALA A 66 11.24 0.91 0.58
C ALA A 66 11.83 -0.46 0.91
N ALA A 67 11.51 -1.02 2.08
CA ALA A 67 11.95 -2.33 2.53
C ALA A 67 11.29 -3.47 1.75
N GLU A 68 9.99 -3.38 1.46
CA GLU A 68 9.25 -4.44 0.78
C GLU A 68 9.26 -4.34 -0.76
N LEU A 69 9.61 -3.16 -1.32
CA LEU A 69 9.59 -2.92 -2.77
C LEU A 69 10.33 -4.00 -3.58
N PRO A 70 11.55 -4.45 -3.21
CA PRO A 70 12.26 -5.52 -3.93
C PRO A 70 11.50 -6.85 -3.97
N HIS A 71 10.60 -7.09 -3.01
CA HIS A 71 9.83 -8.33 -2.89
C HIS A 71 8.47 -8.28 -3.60
N ILE A 72 7.94 -7.08 -3.82
CA ILE A 72 6.59 -6.89 -4.39
C ILE A 72 6.59 -6.26 -5.77
N GLU A 73 7.72 -5.82 -6.31
CA GLU A 73 7.81 -5.09 -7.60
C GLU A 73 7.05 -5.80 -8.74
N ARG A 74 7.17 -7.14 -8.82
CA ARG A 74 6.44 -7.95 -9.82
C ARG A 74 4.91 -7.84 -9.71
N ARG A 75 4.38 -7.54 -8.52
CA ARG A 75 2.95 -7.38 -8.24
C ARG A 75 2.44 -5.98 -8.62
N LEU A 76 3.33 -5.02 -8.88
CA LEU A 76 2.97 -3.62 -9.15
C LEU A 76 2.65 -3.35 -10.63
N GLY A 77 3.08 -4.22 -11.55
CA GLY A 77 2.86 -4.06 -12.98
C GLY A 77 3.38 -2.70 -13.48
N ARG A 78 2.53 -1.93 -14.17
CA ARG A 78 2.89 -0.62 -14.74
C ARG A 78 3.32 0.43 -13.69
N ARG A 79 2.96 0.25 -12.43
CA ARG A 79 3.30 1.16 -11.33
C ARG A 79 4.69 0.92 -10.75
N ALA A 80 5.35 -0.20 -11.09
CA ALA A 80 6.67 -0.55 -10.57
C ALA A 80 7.71 0.56 -10.80
N ALA A 81 7.80 1.08 -12.03
CA ALA A 81 8.78 2.10 -12.39
C ALA A 81 8.59 3.41 -11.60
N PHE A 82 7.33 3.82 -11.37
CA PHE A 82 7.01 4.99 -10.56
C PHE A 82 7.48 4.82 -9.11
N TRP A 83 7.13 3.69 -8.47
CA TRP A 83 7.51 3.45 -7.08
C TRP A 83 9.02 3.31 -6.90
N ARG A 84 9.69 2.67 -7.85
CA ARG A 84 11.15 2.59 -7.86
C ARG A 84 11.78 3.99 -7.95
N PHE A 85 11.36 4.79 -8.92
CA PHE A 85 11.83 6.17 -9.07
C PHE A 85 11.62 7.00 -7.80
N LEU A 86 10.44 6.93 -7.18
CA LEU A 86 10.13 7.70 -5.97
C LEU A 86 11.00 7.29 -4.77
N ILE A 87 11.11 5.99 -4.52
CA ILE A 87 11.89 5.47 -3.39
C ILE A 87 13.39 5.70 -3.59
N ASP A 88 13.90 5.50 -4.80
CA ASP A 88 15.31 5.73 -5.10
C ASP A 88 15.66 7.22 -4.95
N GLY A 89 14.79 8.14 -5.43
CA GLY A 89 14.97 9.57 -5.21
C GLY A 89 14.99 9.94 -3.72
N TRP A 90 14.10 9.37 -2.90
CA TRP A 90 14.11 9.61 -1.46
C TRP A 90 15.36 9.06 -0.74
N ARG A 91 15.95 7.98 -1.23
CA ARG A 91 17.25 7.49 -0.72
C ARG A 91 18.38 8.44 -1.08
N GLU A 92 18.42 8.92 -2.33
CA GLU A 92 19.42 9.89 -2.80
C GLU A 92 19.36 11.21 -2.02
N ASP A 93 18.14 11.66 -1.69
CA ASP A 93 17.91 12.86 -0.88
C ASP A 93 18.16 12.66 0.63
N GLY A 94 18.48 11.44 1.07
CA GLY A 94 18.73 11.11 2.48
C GLY A 94 17.47 11.09 3.36
N LEU A 95 16.28 11.01 2.75
CA LEU A 95 14.99 10.93 3.45
C LEU A 95 14.66 9.51 3.89
N LEU A 96 15.27 8.51 3.25
CA LEU A 96 15.20 7.10 3.62
C LEU A 96 16.60 6.57 3.91
N ALA A 97 16.70 5.68 4.90
CA ALA A 97 17.93 4.92 5.12
C ALA A 97 18.23 4.04 3.88
N GLY A 98 19.50 4.04 3.47
CA GLY A 98 20.02 3.19 2.39
C GLY A 98 20.09 1.72 2.75
#